data_AF-A0A067GCR3-F1
#
_entry.id   AF-A0A067GCR3-F1
#
_cell.length_a   1.000
_cell.length_b   1.000
_cell.length_c   1.000
_cell.angle_alpha   90.00
_cell.angle_beta   90.00
_cell.angle_gamma   90.00
#
_symmetry.space_group_name_H-M   'P 1'
#
loop_
_entity.id
_entity.type
_entity.pdbx_description
1 polymer ?
#
loop_
_entity_poly.entity_id
_entity_poly.type
_entity_poly.pdbx_seq_one_letter_code
_entity_poly.pdbx_strand_id
1 'polypeptide(L)'
;ILGKQRYICGNRLTEADIRLFVTLIRFDEVYAVHFKCNKKLLREYPNLFNYTKDIYQIPSMSSTVNMQHIKRHYYGSHPSINPYGIIPLGPDIDYSSPHDREKFSA
;
A
#
# COMPACT_ATOMS: atom_id res chain seq x y z
N ILE A 1 8.17 -14.77 4.27
CA ILE A 1 8.71 -13.67 5.10
C ILE A 1 7.63 -13.20 6.07
N LEU A 2 6.75 -12.27 5.67
CA LEU A 2 5.78 -11.62 6.57
C LEU A 2 4.71 -12.53 7.21
N GLY A 3 4.59 -13.79 6.78
CA GLY A 3 3.77 -14.78 7.47
C GLY A 3 4.42 -15.40 8.71
N LYS A 4 5.70 -15.12 8.98
CA LYS A 4 6.47 -15.70 10.09
C LYS A 4 7.06 -14.65 11.05
N GLN A 5 7.06 -13.38 10.66
CA GLN A 5 7.70 -12.28 11.40
C GLN A 5 6.99 -10.96 11.09
N ARG A 6 7.14 -9.95 11.96
CA ARG A 6 6.42 -8.68 11.87
C ARG A 6 6.87 -7.81 10.70
N TYR A 7 8.17 -7.70 10.46
CA TYR A 7 8.78 -6.85 9.43
C TYR A 7 9.71 -7.64 8.50
N ILE A 8 10.27 -7.01 7.47
CA ILE A 8 11.15 -7.67 6.51
C ILE A 8 12.41 -8.22 7.20
N CYS A 9 12.95 -7.50 8.17
CA CYS A 9 14.19 -7.83 8.89
C CYS A 9 13.95 -8.36 10.32
N GLY A 10 12.82 -9.04 10.56
CA GLY A 10 12.47 -9.60 11.88
C GLY A 10 11.42 -8.76 12.62
N ASN A 11 11.67 -8.46 13.89
CA ASN A 11 10.69 -7.79 14.77
C ASN A 11 10.89 -6.28 14.93
N ARG A 12 11.83 -5.69 14.18
CA ARG A 12 12.07 -4.24 14.16
C ARG A 12 11.81 -3.67 12.77
N LEU A 13 11.20 -2.49 12.74
CA LEU A 13 11.04 -1.71 11.51
C LEU A 13 12.42 -1.28 11.00
N THR A 14 12.65 -1.42 9.70
CA THR A 14 13.90 -1.03 9.04
C THR A 14 13.63 -0.22 7.77
N GLU A 15 14.69 0.32 7.16
CA GLU A 15 14.58 1.00 5.86
C GLU A 15 13.93 0.13 4.77
N ALA A 16 14.21 -1.18 4.79
CA ALA A 16 13.60 -2.13 3.86
C ALA A 16 12.08 -2.06 3.89
N ASP A 17 11.50 -1.88 5.08
CA ASP A 17 10.06 -1.80 5.27
C ASP A 17 9.47 -0.52 4.70
N ILE A 18 10.14 0.62 4.91
CA ILE A 18 9.74 1.91 4.36
C ILE A 18 9.78 1.87 2.82
N ARG A 19 10.81 1.26 2.23
CA ARG A 19 10.94 1.11 0.77
C ARG A 19 9.88 0.19 0.17
N LEU A 20 9.45 -0.83 0.90
CA LEU A 20 8.35 -1.68 0.46
C LEU A 20 7.00 -0.95 0.63
N PHE A 21 6.78 -0.29 1.76
CA PHE A 21 5.54 0.40 2.10
C PHE A 21 5.10 1.40 1.02
N VAL A 22 6.03 2.22 0.51
CA VAL A 22 5.72 3.21 -0.53
C VAL A 22 5.18 2.56 -1.81
N THR A 23 5.59 1.33 -2.11
CA THR A 23 5.04 0.55 -3.23
C THR A 23 3.66 0.00 -2.87
N LEU A 24 3.53 -0.64 -1.70
CA LEU A 24 2.29 -1.31 -1.30
C LEU A 24 1.11 -0.34 -1.16
N ILE A 25 1.32 0.83 -0.54
CA ILE A 25 0.24 1.81 -0.30
C ILE A 25 -0.39 2.34 -1.61
N ARG A 26 0.33 2.24 -2.74
CA ARG A 26 -0.13 2.67 -4.08
C ARG A 26 -0.72 1.53 -4.90
N PHE A 27 -0.62 0.29 -4.43
CA PHE A 27 -0.84 -0.90 -5.26
C PHE A 27 -2.28 -1.03 -5.75
N ASP A 28 -3.25 -1.12 -4.84
CA ASP A 28 -4.66 -1.30 -5.20
C ASP A 28 -5.26 -0.05 -5.84
N GLU A 29 -4.83 1.14 -5.41
CA GLU A 29 -5.36 2.42 -5.88
C GLU A 29 -4.85 2.80 -7.28
N VAL A 30 -3.67 2.30 -7.66
CA VAL A 30 -2.99 2.65 -8.91
C VAL A 30 -2.49 1.43 -9.66
N TYR A 31 -1.50 0.71 -9.11
CA TYR A 31 -0.70 -0.24 -9.90
C TYR A 31 -1.51 -1.40 -10.47
N ALA A 32 -2.51 -1.88 -9.72
CA ALA A 32 -3.40 -2.93 -10.17
C ALA A 32 -4.09 -2.56 -11.50
N VAL A 33 -4.57 -1.33 -11.64
CA VAL A 33 -5.30 -0.87 -12.84
C VAL A 33 -4.35 -0.21 -13.83
N HIS A 34 -3.68 0.87 -13.42
CA HIS A 34 -2.85 1.73 -14.27
C HIS A 34 -1.68 0.96 -14.91
N PHE A 35 -1.01 0.12 -14.13
CA PHE A 35 0.12 -0.70 -14.58
C PHE A 35 -0.25 -2.16 -14.86
N LYS A 36 -1.53 -2.52 -14.76
CA LYS A 36 -2.04 -3.87 -15.04
C LYS A 36 -1.40 -4.95 -14.15
N CYS A 37 -0.94 -4.59 -12.95
CA CYS A 37 -0.44 -5.54 -11.95
C CYS A 37 -1.62 -6.26 -11.23
N ASN A 38 -2.53 -6.88 -11.99
CA ASN A 38 -3.86 -7.26 -11.52
C ASN A 38 -4.06 -8.77 -11.27
N LYS A 39 -2.98 -9.56 -11.09
CA LYS A 39 -3.12 -10.99 -10.75
C LYS A 39 -3.94 -11.18 -9.47
N LYS A 40 -3.72 -10.33 -8.47
CA LYS A 40 -4.39 -10.33 -7.17
C LYS A 40 -4.10 -9.00 -6.46
N LEU A 41 -5.10 -8.43 -5.79
CA LEU A 41 -5.00 -7.16 -5.07
C LEU A 41 -4.22 -7.33 -3.75
N LEU A 42 -3.60 -6.26 -3.28
CA LEU A 42 -2.90 -6.20 -2.00
C LEU A 42 -3.80 -6.65 -0.86
N ARG A 43 -5.04 -6.14 -0.80
CA ARG A 43 -6.01 -6.48 0.25
C ARG A 43 -6.35 -7.97 0.34
N GLU A 44 -6.12 -8.73 -0.72
CA GLU A 44 -6.38 -10.16 -0.77
C GLU A 44 -5.18 -11.00 -0.30
N TYR A 45 -4.06 -10.38 0.08
CA TYR A 45 -2.91 -11.01 0.73
C TYR A 45 -2.88 -10.65 2.22
N PRO A 46 -3.42 -11.50 3.13
CA PRO A 46 -3.62 -11.11 4.53
C PRO A 46 -2.36 -10.62 5.24
N ASN A 47 -1.21 -11.26 5.01
CA ASN A 47 0.05 -10.86 5.63
C ASN A 47 0.60 -9.54 5.07
N LEU A 48 0.45 -9.29 3.77
CA LEU A 48 0.92 -8.03 3.15
C LEU A 48 -0.02 -6.88 3.48
N PHE A 49 -1.33 -7.11 3.45
CA PHE A 49 -2.31 -6.08 3.77
C PHE A 49 -2.21 -5.64 5.23
N ASN A 50 -2.17 -6.57 6.18
CA ASN A 50 -1.99 -6.22 7.59
C ASN A 50 -0.62 -5.58 7.85
N TYR A 51 0.43 -5.98 7.12
CA TYR A 51 1.74 -5.31 7.20
C TYR A 51 1.69 -3.86 6.69
N THR A 52 1.00 -3.59 5.59
CA THR A 52 0.81 -2.22 5.09
C THR A 52 0.02 -1.37 6.08
N LYS A 53 -1.03 -1.93 6.70
CA LYS A 53 -1.81 -1.26 7.74
C LYS A 53 -0.99 -0.95 9.00
N ASP A 54 -0.17 -1.90 9.45
CA ASP A 54 0.76 -1.73 10.58
C ASP A 54 1.68 -0.54 10.37
N ILE A 55 2.33 -0.45 9.21
CA ILE A 55 3.19 0.71 8.89
C ILE A 55 2.37 2.00 8.75
N TYR A 56 1.21 1.96 8.07
CA TYR A 56 0.34 3.13 7.90
C TYR A 56 -0.12 3.74 9.24
N GLN A 57 -0.31 2.90 10.26
CA GLN A 57 -0.79 3.29 11.59
C GLN A 57 0.34 3.72 12.55
N ILE A 58 1.61 3.65 12.15
CA ILE A 58 2.72 4.27 12.89
C ILE A 58 2.43 5.77 13.04
N PRO A 59 2.66 6.37 14.23
CA PRO A 59 2.45 7.79 14.45
C PRO A 59 3.07 8.65 13.33
N SER A 60 2.25 9.55 12.77
CA SER A 60 2.62 10.45 11.66
C SER A 60 2.85 9.78 10.29
N MET A 61 2.77 8.46 10.13
CA MET A 61 2.94 7.84 8.80
C MET A 61 1.78 8.17 7.86
N SER A 62 0.55 8.09 8.36
CA SER A 62 -0.65 8.38 7.56
C SER A 62 -0.68 9.80 6.99
N SER A 63 -0.14 10.79 7.71
CA SER A 63 -0.07 12.19 7.23
C SER A 63 0.88 12.37 6.04
N THR A 64 1.77 11.40 5.78
CA THR A 64 2.65 11.41 4.60
C THR A 64 1.97 10.87 3.33
N VAL A 65 0.78 10.27 3.47
CA VAL A 65 0.07 9.62 2.36
C VAL A 65 -1.08 10.50 1.88
N ASN A 66 -0.84 11.23 0.78
CA ASN A 66 -1.90 11.93 0.07
C ASN A 66 -2.39 11.10 -1.13
N MET A 67 -3.45 10.31 -0.92
CA MET A 67 -3.96 9.40 -1.96
C MET A 67 -4.53 10.13 -3.18
N GLN A 68 -5.14 11.30 -2.96
CA GLN A 68 -5.64 12.14 -4.05
C GLN A 68 -4.49 12.60 -4.96
N HIS A 69 -3.39 13.05 -4.37
CA HIS A 69 -2.19 13.46 -5.12
C HIS A 69 -1.56 12.28 -5.86
N ILE A 70 -1.43 11.12 -5.21
CA ILE A 70 -0.93 9.88 -5.82
C ILE A 70 -1.75 9.55 -7.08
N LYS A 71 -3.07 9.43 -6.97
CA LYS A 71 -3.93 9.04 -8.11
C LYS A 71 -3.89 10.07 -9.24
N ARG A 72 -3.97 11.37 -8.91
CA ARG A 72 -3.85 12.46 -9.90
C ARG A 72 -2.57 12.38 -10.70
N HIS A 73 -1.43 12.14 -10.03
CA HIS A 73 -0.15 12.01 -10.72
C HIS A 73 -0.14 10.81 -11.68
N TYR A 74 -0.47 9.60 -11.21
CA TYR A 74 -0.35 8.43 -12.07
C TYR A 74 -1.34 8.43 -13.24
N TYR A 75 -2.61 8.71 -12.99
CA TYR A 75 -3.64 8.66 -14.03
C TYR A 75 -3.61 9.89 -14.94
N GLY A 76 -3.16 11.04 -14.46
CA GLY A 76 -3.14 12.30 -15.22
C GLY A 76 -1.83 12.61 -15.95
N SER A 77 -0.67 12.17 -15.42
CA SER A 77 0.64 12.50 -16.00
C SER A 77 1.19 11.48 -17.00
N HIS A 78 0.48 10.36 -17.24
CA HIS A 78 0.92 9.29 -18.15
C HIS A 78 -0.01 9.12 -19.36
N PRO A 79 -0.06 10.08 -20.31
CA PRO A 79 -0.99 10.02 -21.45
C PRO A 79 -0.71 8.86 -22.41
N SER A 80 0.52 8.32 -22.44
CA SER A 80 0.84 7.11 -23.21
C SER A 80 0.20 5.84 -22.64
N ILE A 81 -0.21 5.85 -21.36
CA ILE A 81 -0.85 4.73 -20.67
C ILE A 81 -2.34 4.99 -20.49
N ASN A 82 -2.73 6.21 -20.12
CA ASN A 82 -4.11 6.64 -19.90
C ASN A 82 -4.42 7.92 -20.70
N PRO A 83 -4.76 7.81 -22.00
CA PRO A 83 -4.92 8.98 -22.88
C PRO A 83 -6.02 9.95 -22.44
N TYR A 84 -7.06 9.44 -21.77
CA TYR A 84 -8.20 10.26 -21.34
C TYR A 84 -7.99 10.94 -19.99
N GLY A 85 -6.91 10.61 -19.26
CA GLY A 85 -6.63 11.21 -17.96
C GLY A 85 -7.69 10.92 -16.88
N ILE A 86 -8.61 9.99 -17.12
CA ILE A 86 -9.69 9.66 -16.18
C ILE A 86 -9.06 9.05 -14.92
N ILE A 87 -9.41 9.60 -13.76
CA ILE A 87 -8.97 9.13 -12.46
C ILE A 87 -10.08 8.24 -11.88
N PRO A 88 -9.86 6.92 -11.72
CA PRO A 88 -10.84 6.04 -11.10
C PRO A 88 -11.16 6.49 -9.67
N LEU A 89 -12.44 6.44 -9.29
CA LEU A 89 -12.87 6.67 -7.90
C LEU A 89 -12.19 5.68 -6.95
N GLY A 90 -11.98 4.44 -7.42
CA GLY A 90 -11.19 3.43 -6.74
C GLY A 90 -11.90 2.80 -5.53
N PRO A 91 -11.23 1.84 -4.88
CA PRO A 91 -11.86 0.94 -3.92
C PRO A 91 -12.09 1.52 -2.51
N ASP A 92 -11.65 2.74 -2.22
CA ASP A 92 -11.81 3.44 -0.93
C ASP A 92 -11.37 2.58 0.27
N ILE A 93 -10.10 2.16 0.26
CA ILE A 93 -9.55 1.24 1.25
C ILE A 93 -9.31 1.95 2.58
N ASP A 94 -9.90 1.42 3.64
CA ASP A 94 -9.60 1.85 5.01
C ASP A 94 -8.31 1.19 5.54
N TYR A 95 -7.17 1.85 5.34
CA TYR A 95 -5.87 1.47 5.91
C TYR A 95 -5.75 1.75 7.43
N SER A 96 -6.69 2.49 8.02
CA SER A 96 -6.76 2.74 9.46
C SER A 96 -7.47 1.60 10.21
N SER A 97 -8.10 0.67 9.49
CA SER A 97 -8.75 -0.50 10.09
C SER A 97 -7.77 -1.37 10.90
N PRO A 98 -8.18 -2.01 12.00
CA PRO A 98 -7.29 -2.80 12.85
C PRO A 98 -6.50 -3.85 12.07
N HIS A 99 -5.22 -4.03 12.42
CA HIS A 99 -4.36 -5.08 11.86
C HIS A 99 -3.98 -6.11 12.92
N ASP A 100 -3.61 -7.31 12.51
CA ASP A 100 -3.29 -8.44 13.41
C ASP A 100 -1.78 -8.64 13.65
N ARG A 101 -0.93 -7.67 13.27
CA ARG A 101 0.53 -7.82 13.26
C ARG A 101 1.18 -7.92 14.64
N GLU A 102 0.49 -7.53 15.71
CA GLU A 102 0.98 -7.69 17.09
C GLU A 102 1.17 -9.15 17.50
N LYS A 103 0.54 -10.10 16.80
CA LYS A 103 0.76 -11.54 17.04
C LYS A 103 2.21 -12.00 16.81
N PHE A 104 3.05 -11.17 16.19
CA PHE A 104 4.47 -11.44 15.93
C PHE A 104 5.42 -10.70 16.90
N SER A 105 4.91 -9.96 17.89
CA SER A 105 5.69 -9.11 18.81
C SER A 105 6.32 -9.87 20.00
N ALA A 106 6.46 -11.21 19.89
CA ALA A 106 7.15 -12.04 20.89
C ALA A 106 8.67 -11.82 20.90
#